data_AF-A0A354FCE4-F1
#
_entry.id   AF-A0A354FCE4-F1
#
_cell.length_a   1.000
_cell.length_b   1.000
_cell.length_c   1.000
_cell.angle_alpha   90.00
_cell.angle_beta   90.00
_cell.angle_gamma   90.00
#
_symmetry.space_group_name_H-M   'P 1'
#
loop_
_entity.id
_entity.type
_entity.pdbx_description
1 polymer ?
#
loop_
_entity_poly.entity_id
_entity_poly.type
_entity_poly.pdbx_seq_one_letter_code
_entity_poly.pdbx_strand_id
1 'polypeptide(L)'
;MDELTPQQIVAELDRFIVGQQEAKRAVAVALRNRYRRRRLPQDLQDEIIPKNIIMIGPTGVGKTEIARRMAKLVKAPFVKVEATRFTEVGYVGKDVESMVRDLIEVAIRMVKQEKVSEVGEKADRLAEERILDILVPSSKGRKPTQNPLSLLFGEMSEKEEKVEIDTNEQNTRMFREKVAQELRSGVLEERQIEIEIEESHQQSLDVFSLGGMEEMGINVQDMLGNFL
;
A
#
# COMPACT_ATOMS: atom_id res chain seq x y z
N MET A 1 17.47 -5.30 -4.24
CA MET A 1 17.80 -6.62 -4.86
C MET A 1 18.96 -7.14 -4.08
N ASP A 2 18.71 -8.11 -3.21
CA ASP A 2 19.77 -8.72 -2.43
C ASP A 2 20.82 -9.30 -3.40
N GLU A 3 22.10 -9.12 -3.07
CA GLU A 3 23.24 -9.43 -3.95
C GLU A 3 23.48 -10.94 -4.12
N LEU A 4 22.40 -11.72 -4.18
CA LEU A 4 22.45 -13.17 -4.21
C LEU A 4 23.34 -13.66 -5.35
N THR A 5 24.26 -14.55 -5.00
CA THR A 5 25.07 -15.28 -5.96
C THR A 5 24.22 -16.34 -6.64
N PRO A 6 24.60 -16.82 -7.84
CA PRO A 6 23.88 -17.92 -8.47
C PRO A 6 23.73 -19.16 -7.58
N GLN A 7 24.74 -19.47 -6.76
CA GLN A 7 24.68 -20.59 -5.81
C GLN A 7 23.64 -20.36 -4.71
N GLN A 8 23.56 -19.15 -4.15
CA GLN A 8 22.53 -18.80 -3.15
C GLN A 8 21.12 -18.85 -3.75
N ILE A 9 20.94 -18.40 -4.99
CA ILE A 9 19.65 -18.49 -5.68
C ILE A 9 19.24 -19.95 -5.85
N VAL A 10 20.16 -20.81 -6.31
CA VAL A 10 19.88 -22.25 -6.45
C VAL A 10 19.52 -22.87 -5.10
N ALA A 11 20.27 -22.57 -4.04
CA ALA A 11 20.00 -23.08 -2.69
C ALA A 11 18.62 -22.65 -2.17
N GLU A 12 18.20 -21.41 -2.45
CA GLU A 12 16.86 -20.95 -2.05
C GLU A 12 15.75 -21.64 -2.87
N LEU A 13 15.99 -21.90 -4.17
CA LEU A 13 15.07 -22.69 -4.99
C LEU A 13 15.03 -24.17 -4.57
N ASP A 14 16.12 -24.74 -4.07
CA ASP A 14 16.20 -26.12 -3.57
C ASP A 14 15.26 -26.36 -2.37
N ARG A 15 14.93 -25.32 -1.59
CA ARG A 15 13.99 -25.42 -0.46
C ARG A 15 12.55 -25.74 -0.89
N PHE A 16 12.19 -25.46 -2.14
CA PHE A 16 10.82 -25.56 -2.64
C PHE A 16 10.68 -26.51 -3.83
N ILE A 17 11.72 -26.67 -4.63
CA ILE A 17 11.71 -27.49 -5.84
C ILE A 17 12.69 -28.63 -5.65
N VAL A 18 12.26 -29.87 -5.83
CA VAL A 18 13.14 -31.05 -5.77
C VAL A 18 13.72 -31.34 -7.16
N GLY A 19 15.03 -31.58 -7.25
CA GLY A 19 15.71 -31.88 -8.52
C GLY A 19 15.82 -30.66 -9.46
N GLN A 20 15.68 -30.86 -10.78
CA GLN A 20 15.67 -29.79 -11.80
C GLN A 20 16.88 -28.84 -11.78
N GLN A 21 18.08 -29.39 -11.54
CA GLN A 21 19.30 -28.61 -11.31
C GLN A 21 19.69 -27.72 -12.49
N GLU A 22 19.48 -28.19 -13.72
CA GLU A 22 19.76 -27.39 -14.92
C GLU A 22 18.85 -26.16 -15.03
N ALA A 23 17.54 -26.34 -14.82
CA ALA A 23 16.57 -25.25 -14.86
C ALA A 23 16.84 -24.21 -13.76
N LYS A 24 17.17 -24.66 -12.54
CA LYS A 24 17.54 -23.76 -11.43
C LYS A 24 18.79 -22.94 -11.75
N ARG A 25 19.82 -23.56 -12.31
CA ARG A 25 21.05 -22.86 -12.73
C ARG A 25 20.78 -21.84 -13.82
N ALA A 26 20.01 -22.20 -14.85
CA ALA A 26 19.65 -21.28 -15.93
C ALA A 26 18.93 -20.03 -15.41
N VAL A 27 17.95 -20.24 -14.52
CA VAL A 27 17.23 -19.17 -13.84
C VAL A 27 18.15 -18.31 -12.96
N ALA A 28 19.01 -18.93 -12.16
CA ALA A 28 19.96 -18.22 -11.31
C ALA A 28 20.92 -17.33 -12.11
N VAL A 29 21.39 -17.81 -13.26
CA VAL A 29 22.22 -17.02 -14.17
C VAL A 29 21.45 -15.85 -14.77
N ALA A 30 20.20 -16.06 -15.21
CA ALA A 30 19.37 -14.98 -15.74
C ALA A 30 19.12 -13.87 -14.70
N LEU A 31 18.78 -14.24 -13.46
CA LEU A 31 18.63 -13.29 -12.35
C LEU A 31 19.94 -12.56 -12.05
N ARG A 32 21.07 -13.27 -11.98
CA ARG A 32 22.37 -12.64 -11.72
C ARG A 32 22.77 -11.69 -12.83
N ASN A 33 22.46 -12.00 -14.09
CA ASN A 33 22.72 -11.12 -15.22
C ASN A 33 21.90 -9.83 -15.14
N ARG A 34 20.66 -9.89 -14.63
CA ARG A 34 19.85 -8.69 -14.38
C ARG A 34 20.50 -7.78 -13.33
N TYR A 35 21.04 -8.36 -12.25
CA TYR A 35 21.80 -7.59 -11.25
C TYR A 35 23.09 -7.01 -11.84
N ARG A 36 23.85 -7.80 -12.62
CA ARG A 36 25.07 -7.33 -13.29
C ARG A 36 24.79 -6.17 -14.23
N ARG A 37 23.72 -6.26 -15.05
CA ARG A 37 23.30 -5.20 -15.96
C ARG A 37 23.07 -3.88 -15.22
N ARG A 38 22.40 -3.89 -14.06
CA ARG A 38 22.14 -2.68 -13.26
C ARG A 38 23.40 -1.97 -12.74
N ARG A 39 24.56 -2.66 -12.72
CA ARG A 39 25.85 -2.08 -12.28
C ARG A 39 26.68 -1.52 -13.44
N LEU A 40 26.23 -1.67 -14.68
CA LEU A 40 26.92 -1.13 -15.84
C LEU A 40 26.59 0.36 -16.04
N PRO A 41 27.43 1.13 -16.76
CA PRO A 41 27.09 2.47 -17.23
C PRO A 41 25.80 2.45 -18.07
N GLN A 42 25.01 3.54 -18.01
CA GLN A 42 23.70 3.62 -18.68
C GLN A 42 23.76 3.26 -20.17
N ASP A 43 24.77 3.78 -20.88
CA ASP A 43 24.99 3.54 -22.31
C ASP A 43 25.05 2.03 -22.64
N LEU A 44 25.71 1.24 -21.78
CA LEU A 44 25.81 -0.21 -21.95
C LEU A 44 24.59 -0.96 -21.41
N GLN A 45 23.78 -0.35 -20.54
CA GLN A 45 22.58 -1.01 -20.02
C GLN A 45 21.52 -1.18 -21.10
N ASP A 46 21.40 -0.23 -22.02
CA ASP A 46 20.37 -0.25 -23.07
C ASP A 46 20.70 -1.26 -24.17
N GLU A 47 21.98 -1.51 -24.42
CA GLU A 47 22.44 -2.53 -25.37
C GLU A 47 22.22 -3.97 -24.87
N ILE A 48 22.05 -4.17 -23.56
CA ILE A 48 21.96 -5.51 -22.96
C ILE A 48 20.49 -5.91 -22.74
N ILE A 49 19.99 -6.74 -23.66
CA ILE A 49 18.64 -7.30 -23.59
C ILE A 49 18.57 -8.44 -22.55
N PRO A 50 17.48 -8.55 -21.76
CA PRO A 50 17.26 -9.68 -20.86
C PRO A 50 17.29 -11.03 -21.59
N LYS A 51 17.91 -12.04 -20.97
CA LYS A 51 17.92 -13.41 -21.49
C LYS A 51 16.63 -14.13 -21.10
N ASN A 52 15.71 -14.26 -22.05
CA ASN A 52 14.48 -15.03 -21.88
C ASN A 52 14.79 -16.53 -21.73
N ILE A 53 13.93 -17.26 -21.02
CA ILE A 53 14.12 -18.68 -20.69
C ILE A 53 12.97 -19.48 -21.30
N ILE A 54 13.31 -20.54 -22.03
CA ILE A 54 12.36 -21.55 -22.49
C ILE A 54 12.59 -22.81 -21.66
N MET A 55 11.56 -23.28 -20.95
CA MET A 55 11.63 -24.51 -20.16
C MET A 55 10.94 -25.65 -20.91
N ILE A 56 11.68 -26.70 -21.22
CA ILE A 56 11.19 -27.88 -21.93
C ILE A 56 11.11 -29.05 -20.94
N GLY A 57 9.97 -29.74 -20.91
CA GLY A 57 9.78 -30.93 -20.06
C GLY A 57 8.31 -31.30 -19.89
N PRO A 58 8.00 -32.48 -19.32
CA PRO A 58 6.64 -32.95 -19.14
C PRO A 58 5.84 -32.07 -18.17
N THR A 59 4.51 -32.21 -18.17
CA THR A 59 3.65 -31.52 -17.19
C THR A 59 3.97 -32.01 -15.78
N GLY A 60 3.70 -31.18 -14.76
CA GLY A 60 3.89 -31.56 -13.36
C GLY A 60 5.33 -31.54 -12.80
N VAL A 61 6.37 -31.37 -13.63
CA VAL A 61 7.78 -31.41 -13.15
C VAL A 61 8.27 -30.13 -12.43
N GLY A 62 7.40 -29.15 -12.20
CA GLY A 62 7.75 -27.93 -11.46
C GLY A 62 8.18 -26.71 -12.28
N LYS A 63 8.01 -26.71 -13.62
CA LYS A 63 8.35 -25.55 -14.49
C LYS A 63 7.75 -24.23 -13.99
N THR A 64 6.44 -24.22 -13.76
CA THR A 64 5.72 -23.04 -13.26
C THR A 64 6.13 -22.67 -11.84
N GLU A 65 6.47 -23.65 -11.00
CA GLU A 65 6.86 -23.40 -9.62
C GLU A 65 8.25 -22.75 -9.54
N ILE A 66 9.19 -23.15 -10.41
CA ILE A 66 10.49 -22.48 -10.55
C ILE A 66 10.28 -21.00 -10.89
N ALA A 67 9.44 -20.69 -11.88
CA ALA A 67 9.16 -19.30 -12.27
C ALA A 67 8.49 -18.50 -11.15
N ARG A 68 7.52 -19.10 -10.45
CA ARG A 68 6.82 -18.48 -9.31
C ARG A 68 7.78 -18.18 -8.15
N ARG A 69 8.62 -19.14 -7.78
CA ARG A 69 9.59 -19.00 -6.68
C ARG A 69 10.67 -18.00 -7.01
N MET A 70 11.15 -18.02 -8.25
CA MET A 70 12.08 -17.01 -8.76
C MET A 70 11.51 -15.59 -8.59
N ALA A 71 10.26 -15.35 -9.00
CA ALA A 71 9.63 -14.04 -8.88
C ALA A 71 9.45 -13.59 -7.42
N LYS A 72 9.01 -14.50 -6.54
CA LYS A 72 8.92 -14.23 -5.10
C LYS A 72 10.27 -13.88 -4.48
N LEU A 73 11.32 -14.61 -4.84
CA LEU A 73 12.68 -14.39 -4.34
C LEU A 73 13.18 -12.97 -4.62
N VAL A 74 12.92 -12.45 -5.82
CA VAL A 74 13.36 -11.11 -6.22
C VAL A 74 12.30 -10.02 -6.01
N LYS A 75 11.19 -10.35 -5.30
CA LYS A 75 10.02 -9.48 -5.10
C LYS A 75 9.56 -8.81 -6.41
N ALA A 76 9.45 -9.60 -7.48
CA ALA A 76 8.98 -9.14 -8.78
C ALA A 76 7.50 -9.47 -9.00
N PRO A 77 6.74 -8.62 -9.71
CA PRO A 77 5.39 -8.96 -10.14
C PRO A 77 5.44 -10.19 -11.07
N PHE A 78 4.42 -11.04 -10.97
CA PHE A 78 4.36 -12.32 -11.68
C PHE A 78 2.94 -12.62 -12.13
N VAL A 79 2.80 -12.97 -13.42
CA VAL A 79 1.54 -13.39 -14.02
C VAL A 79 1.75 -14.72 -14.75
N LYS A 80 0.78 -15.64 -14.64
CA LYS A 80 0.73 -16.89 -15.40
C LYS A 80 -0.32 -16.70 -16.49
N VAL A 81 0.06 -16.88 -17.75
CA VAL A 81 -0.84 -16.78 -18.88
C VAL A 81 -0.71 -18.03 -19.76
N GLU A 82 -1.81 -18.43 -20.40
CA GLU A 82 -1.86 -19.57 -21.31
C GLU A 82 -1.90 -19.06 -22.75
N ALA A 83 -0.96 -19.48 -23.59
CA ALA A 83 -0.79 -18.98 -24.95
C ALA A 83 -2.01 -19.23 -25.85
N THR A 84 -2.72 -20.35 -25.62
CA THR A 84 -3.91 -20.73 -26.40
C THR A 84 -5.06 -19.74 -26.26
N ARG A 85 -5.08 -18.93 -25.18
CA ARG A 85 -6.11 -17.89 -24.97
C ARG A 85 -6.06 -16.75 -25.97
N PHE A 86 -4.94 -16.59 -26.67
CA PHE A 86 -4.71 -15.52 -27.67
C PHE A 86 -4.85 -16.02 -29.10
N THR A 87 -4.98 -17.33 -29.30
CA THR A 87 -5.08 -17.96 -30.62
C THR A 87 -6.49 -18.47 -30.92
N GLU A 88 -7.44 -18.32 -29.98
CA GLU A 88 -8.79 -18.86 -30.12
C GLU A 88 -9.57 -18.05 -31.18
N VAL A 89 -9.87 -18.73 -32.30
CA VAL A 89 -10.43 -18.15 -33.52
C VAL A 89 -11.92 -17.89 -33.32
N GLY A 90 -12.38 -16.65 -33.49
CA GLY A 90 -13.77 -16.40 -33.92
C GLY A 90 -14.52 -15.24 -33.27
N TYR A 91 -14.13 -14.73 -32.11
CA TYR A 91 -14.85 -13.62 -31.49
C TYR A 91 -13.91 -12.82 -30.59
N VAL A 92 -13.37 -11.71 -31.12
CA VAL A 92 -12.45 -10.76 -30.46
C VAL A 92 -11.66 -11.41 -29.31
N GLY A 93 -10.65 -12.20 -29.66
CA GLY A 93 -9.82 -12.90 -28.68
C GLY A 93 -9.26 -11.92 -27.65
N LYS A 94 -8.88 -12.42 -26.47
CA LYS A 94 -8.22 -11.57 -25.47
C LYS A 94 -7.00 -10.90 -26.10
N ASP A 95 -6.85 -9.61 -25.84
CA ASP A 95 -5.75 -8.79 -26.34
C ASP A 95 -4.43 -9.19 -25.66
N VAL A 96 -3.36 -9.36 -26.46
CA VAL A 96 -1.99 -9.67 -25.97
C VAL A 96 -1.51 -8.61 -24.98
N GLU A 97 -1.94 -7.35 -25.14
CA GLU A 97 -1.62 -6.28 -24.21
C GLU A 97 -2.22 -6.52 -22.81
N SER A 98 -3.27 -7.34 -22.70
CA SER A 98 -3.84 -7.71 -21.39
C SER A 98 -2.80 -8.38 -20.49
N MET A 99 -1.81 -9.09 -21.05
CA MET A 99 -0.73 -9.68 -20.26
C MET A 99 0.10 -8.63 -19.51
N VAL A 100 0.31 -7.46 -20.15
CA VAL A 100 1.05 -6.35 -19.56
C VAL A 100 0.17 -5.63 -18.54
N ARG A 101 -1.12 -5.41 -18.85
CA ARG A 101 -2.09 -4.82 -17.92
C ARG A 101 -2.20 -5.63 -16.63
N ASP A 102 -2.37 -6.95 -16.73
CA ASP A 102 -2.43 -7.87 -15.58
C ASP A 102 -1.14 -7.82 -14.74
N LEU A 103 0.04 -7.74 -15.39
CA LEU A 103 1.33 -7.65 -14.71
C LEU A 103 1.46 -6.32 -13.94
N ILE A 104 1.02 -5.21 -14.52
CA ILE A 104 1.03 -3.89 -13.90
C ILE A 104 0.09 -3.86 -12.69
N GLU A 105 -1.12 -4.41 -12.80
CA GLU A 105 -2.07 -4.47 -11.69
C GLU A 105 -1.48 -5.23 -10.48
N VAL A 106 -0.82 -6.36 -10.74
CA VAL A 106 -0.11 -7.12 -9.71
C VAL A 106 1.02 -6.29 -9.08
N ALA A 107 1.75 -5.51 -9.89
CA ALA A 107 2.82 -4.63 -9.39
C ALA A 107 2.26 -3.51 -8.50
N ILE A 108 1.18 -2.84 -8.91
CA ILE A 108 0.51 -1.80 -8.14
C ILE A 108 0.05 -2.36 -6.79
N ARG A 109 -0.61 -3.51 -6.80
CA ARG A 109 -1.07 -4.17 -5.56
C ARG A 109 0.10 -4.49 -4.62
N MET A 110 1.21 -4.99 -5.17
CA MET A 110 2.39 -5.33 -4.39
C MET A 110 3.00 -4.08 -3.71
N VAL A 111 3.15 -2.98 -4.45
CA VAL A 111 3.66 -1.71 -3.91
C VAL A 111 2.69 -1.10 -2.90
N LYS A 112 1.38 -1.15 -3.18
CA LYS A 112 0.35 -0.67 -2.25
C LYS A 112 0.43 -1.40 -0.91
N GLN A 113 0.56 -2.73 -0.92
CA GLN A 113 0.72 -3.53 0.30
C GLN A 113 1.99 -3.17 1.07
N GLU A 114 3.11 -2.99 0.37
CA GLU A 114 4.38 -2.56 0.99
C GLU A 114 4.22 -1.19 1.64
N LYS A 115 3.62 -0.22 0.95
CA LYS A 115 3.40 1.14 1.47
C LYS A 115 2.41 1.19 2.62
N VAL A 116 1.34 0.39 2.60
CA VAL A 116 0.41 0.26 3.71
C VAL A 116 1.12 -0.29 4.95
N SER A 117 1.98 -1.29 4.79
CA SER A 117 2.76 -1.82 5.91
C SER A 117 3.78 -0.82 6.45
N GLU A 118 4.37 0.02 5.59
CA GLU A 118 5.34 1.05 5.98
C GLU A 118 4.69 2.17 6.82
N VAL A 119 3.45 2.55 6.50
CA VAL A 119 2.73 3.63 7.18
C VAL A 119 1.79 3.15 8.29
N GLY A 120 1.63 1.84 8.47
CA GLY A 120 0.69 1.22 9.42
C GLY A 120 0.85 1.75 10.85
N GLU A 121 2.05 1.68 11.43
CA GLU A 121 2.29 2.14 12.80
C GLU A 121 2.05 3.66 13.00
N LYS A 122 2.23 4.46 11.94
CA LYS A 122 1.93 5.89 11.98
C LYS A 122 0.42 6.12 11.86
N ALA A 123 -0.24 5.38 10.98
CA ALA A 123 -1.68 5.44 10.81
C ALA A 123 -2.40 5.01 12.10
N ASP A 124 -1.97 3.94 12.75
CA ASP A 124 -2.53 3.47 14.02
C ASP A 124 -2.42 4.53 15.11
N ARG A 125 -1.24 5.16 15.26
CA ARG A 125 -1.04 6.25 16.23
C ARG A 125 -1.92 7.46 15.96
N LEU A 126 -2.05 7.86 14.70
CA LEU A 126 -2.91 9.00 14.32
C LEU A 126 -4.39 8.68 14.51
N ALA A 127 -4.79 7.42 14.26
CA ALA A 127 -6.13 6.95 14.55
C ALA A 127 -6.42 6.94 16.05
N GLU A 128 -5.49 6.42 16.87
CA GLU A 128 -5.58 6.49 18.34
C GLU A 128 -5.72 7.94 18.82
N GLU A 129 -4.90 8.85 18.32
CA GLU A 129 -4.94 10.26 18.70
C GLU A 129 -6.30 10.90 18.37
N ARG A 130 -6.83 10.64 17.17
CA ARG A 130 -8.13 11.13 16.73
C ARG A 130 -9.28 10.57 17.59
N ILE A 131 -9.21 9.30 17.98
CA ILE A 131 -10.19 8.69 18.89
C ILE A 131 -10.08 9.34 20.28
N LEU A 132 -8.88 9.56 20.78
CA LEU A 132 -8.64 10.19 22.08
C LEU A 132 -9.13 11.64 22.14
N ASP A 133 -9.03 12.40 21.05
CA ASP A 133 -9.57 13.76 20.97
C ASP A 133 -11.09 13.80 21.11
N ILE A 134 -11.79 12.78 20.61
CA ILE A 134 -13.24 12.65 20.75
C ILE A 134 -13.62 12.18 22.17
N LEU A 135 -12.87 11.23 22.72
CA LEU A 135 -13.14 10.67 24.06
C LEU A 135 -12.78 11.64 25.20
N VAL A 136 -11.72 12.43 25.03
CA VAL A 136 -11.22 13.40 26.00
C VAL A 136 -10.95 14.73 25.30
N PRO A 137 -11.98 15.56 25.09
CA PRO A 137 -11.83 16.87 24.48
C PRO A 137 -10.93 17.75 25.35
N SER A 138 -9.78 18.16 24.83
CA SER A 138 -8.94 19.13 25.52
C SER A 138 -9.50 20.55 25.33
N SER A 139 -9.51 21.36 26.39
CA SER A 139 -10.03 22.75 26.38
C SER A 139 -9.25 23.72 25.46
N LYS A 140 -8.23 23.24 24.73
CA LYS A 140 -7.29 24.05 23.94
C LYS A 140 -7.90 24.88 22.81
N GLY A 141 -9.21 24.76 22.53
CA GLY A 141 -9.91 25.52 21.49
C GLY A 141 -10.62 26.79 21.94
N ARG A 142 -10.91 26.99 23.24
CA ARG A 142 -11.57 28.23 23.69
C ARG A 142 -10.53 29.31 23.95
N LYS A 143 -10.17 30.08 22.91
CA LYS A 143 -9.57 31.40 23.13
C LYS A 143 -10.54 32.18 24.02
N PRO A 144 -10.16 32.57 25.25
CA PRO A 144 -11.03 33.41 26.05
C PRO A 144 -11.22 34.71 25.29
N THR A 145 -12.46 35.00 24.89
CA THR A 145 -12.83 36.33 24.41
C THR A 145 -12.58 37.27 25.59
N GLN A 146 -11.45 37.96 25.58
CA GLN A 146 -11.10 38.93 26.60
C GLN A 146 -12.14 40.06 26.56
N ASN A 147 -13.08 40.02 27.50
CA ASN A 147 -14.03 41.11 27.70
C ASN A 147 -13.25 42.33 28.19
N PRO A 148 -13.36 43.51 27.55
CA PRO A 148 -12.58 44.70 27.89
C PRO A 148 -12.86 45.26 29.31
N LEU A 149 -13.85 44.71 30.01
CA LEU A 149 -14.19 45.02 31.40
C LEU A 149 -13.35 44.25 32.45
N SER A 150 -12.68 43.14 32.08
CA SER A 150 -11.87 42.35 33.04
C SER A 150 -10.51 43.01 33.35
N LEU A 151 -9.98 43.81 32.43
CA LEU A 151 -8.73 44.56 32.59
C LEU A 151 -8.79 45.69 33.64
N LEU A 152 -10.00 46.14 34.02
CA LEU A 152 -10.21 47.23 34.97
C LEU A 152 -10.42 46.77 36.42
N PHE A 153 -10.64 45.47 36.66
CA PHE A 153 -11.02 44.93 37.99
C PHE A 153 -10.16 43.75 38.49
N GLY A 154 -9.16 43.30 37.72
CA GLY A 154 -8.62 41.93 37.84
C GLY A 154 -7.15 41.76 38.22
N GLU A 155 -6.60 42.44 39.23
CA GLU A 155 -5.23 42.12 39.73
C GLU A 155 -5.20 40.97 40.76
N MET A 156 -6.35 40.55 41.31
CA MET A 156 -6.42 39.37 42.20
C MET A 156 -6.89 38.09 41.50
N SER A 157 -7.61 38.18 40.38
CA SER A 157 -8.18 37.01 39.67
C SER A 157 -7.21 36.32 38.70
N GLU A 158 -6.22 37.03 38.16
CA GLU A 158 -5.29 36.45 37.17
C GLU A 158 -4.35 35.37 37.72
N LYS A 159 -4.05 35.38 39.03
CA LYS A 159 -3.22 34.34 39.67
C LYS A 159 -4.00 33.08 40.00
N GLU A 160 -5.26 33.21 40.41
CA GLU A 160 -6.14 32.05 40.67
C GLU A 160 -6.57 31.37 39.36
N GLU A 161 -6.94 32.14 38.33
CA GLU A 161 -7.29 31.60 37.01
C GLU A 161 -6.10 30.86 36.37
N LYS A 162 -4.86 31.40 36.43
CA LYS A 162 -3.69 30.71 35.87
C LYS A 162 -3.38 29.39 36.59
N VAL A 163 -3.56 29.31 37.91
CA VAL A 163 -3.30 28.09 38.70
C VAL A 163 -4.41 27.06 38.50
N GLU A 164 -5.67 27.47 38.38
CA GLU A 164 -6.79 26.58 38.05
C GLU A 164 -6.70 26.03 36.62
N ILE A 165 -6.28 26.84 35.66
CA ILE A 165 -6.06 26.40 34.27
C ILE A 165 -4.93 25.36 34.20
N ASP A 166 -3.80 25.59 34.87
CA ASP A 166 -2.66 24.66 34.87
C ASP A 166 -2.99 23.33 35.57
N THR A 167 -3.72 23.36 36.69
CA THR A 167 -4.16 22.13 37.39
C THR A 167 -5.20 21.34 36.60
N ASN A 168 -6.11 22.03 35.91
CA ASN A 168 -7.10 21.37 35.06
C ASN A 168 -6.46 20.76 33.80
N GLU A 169 -5.43 21.42 33.24
CA GLU A 169 -4.61 20.84 32.16
C GLU A 169 -3.85 19.58 32.59
N GLN A 170 -3.25 19.59 33.78
CA GLN A 170 -2.54 18.43 34.32
C GLN A 170 -3.48 17.25 34.57
N ASN A 171 -4.65 17.49 35.17
CA ASN A 171 -5.67 16.46 35.38
C ASN A 171 -6.20 15.88 34.06
N THR A 172 -6.41 16.74 33.04
CA THR A 172 -6.84 16.30 31.70
C THR A 172 -5.79 15.45 31.01
N ARG A 173 -4.49 15.77 31.16
CA ARG A 173 -3.39 14.95 30.62
C ARG A 173 -3.33 13.58 31.26
N MET A 174 -3.38 13.48 32.59
CA MET A 174 -3.39 12.20 33.29
C MET A 174 -4.62 11.34 32.93
N PHE A 175 -5.79 11.97 32.81
CA PHE A 175 -7.00 11.27 32.37
C PHE A 175 -6.88 10.77 30.92
N ARG A 176 -6.32 11.57 30.02
CA ARG A 176 -6.07 11.17 28.62
C ARG A 176 -5.11 9.98 28.52
N GLU A 177 -4.05 9.96 29.32
CA GLU A 177 -3.12 8.81 29.36
C GLU A 177 -3.80 7.53 29.86
N LYS A 178 -4.68 7.63 30.88
CA LYS A 178 -5.45 6.49 31.37
C LYS A 178 -6.42 5.96 30.29
N VAL A 179 -7.15 6.85 29.62
CA VAL A 179 -8.06 6.47 28.52
C VAL A 179 -7.28 5.88 27.34
N ALA A 180 -6.07 6.36 27.05
CA ALA A 180 -5.21 5.77 26.04
C ALA A 180 -4.79 4.34 26.39
N GLN A 181 -4.50 4.05 27.65
CA GLN A 181 -4.24 2.68 28.11
C GLN A 181 -5.49 1.80 28.00
N GLU A 182 -6.67 2.31 28.38
CA GLU A 182 -7.93 1.59 28.28
C GLU A 182 -8.28 1.27 26.81
N LEU A 183 -8.05 2.21 25.89
CA LEU A 183 -8.21 2.03 24.45
C LEU A 183 -7.28 0.93 23.92
N ARG A 184 -5.99 0.97 24.28
CA ARG A 184 -5.02 -0.07 23.89
C ARG A 184 -5.30 -1.44 24.50
N SER A 185 -5.96 -1.48 25.66
CA SER A 185 -6.37 -2.72 26.31
C SER A 185 -7.67 -3.32 25.76
N GLY A 186 -8.33 -2.64 24.81
CA GLY A 186 -9.57 -3.12 24.18
C GLY A 186 -10.83 -2.94 25.05
N VAL A 187 -10.73 -2.29 26.21
CA VAL A 187 -11.86 -2.11 27.15
C VAL A 187 -12.93 -1.18 26.59
N LEU A 188 -12.55 -0.28 25.67
CA LEU A 188 -13.43 0.75 25.10
C LEU A 188 -13.97 0.41 23.71
N GLU A 189 -13.82 -0.84 23.23
CA GLU A 189 -14.25 -1.23 21.87
C GLU A 189 -15.77 -1.12 21.65
N GLU A 190 -16.59 -1.31 22.70
CA GLU A 190 -18.06 -1.23 22.59
C GLU A 190 -18.59 0.21 22.67
N ARG A 191 -17.73 1.20 22.96
CA ARG A 191 -18.15 2.59 23.13
C ARG A 191 -18.37 3.25 21.77
N GLN A 192 -19.59 3.71 21.52
CA GLN A 192 -19.91 4.45 20.30
C GLN A 192 -19.32 5.86 20.34
N ILE A 193 -18.69 6.25 19.23
CA ILE A 193 -18.16 7.59 18.98
C ILE A 193 -18.64 8.07 17.61
N GLU A 194 -18.83 9.37 17.48
CA GLU A 194 -19.15 10.01 16.20
C GLU A 194 -17.88 10.61 15.61
N ILE A 195 -17.59 10.26 14.35
CA ILE A 195 -16.38 10.71 13.64
C ILE A 195 -16.83 11.31 12.32
N GLU A 196 -16.44 12.55 12.06
CA GLU A 196 -16.57 13.15 10.73
C GLU A 196 -15.48 12.60 9.81
N ILE A 197 -15.86 11.91 8.74
CA ILE A 197 -14.93 11.40 7.74
C ILE A 197 -15.15 12.24 6.48
N GLU A 198 -14.06 12.69 5.85
CA GLU A 198 -14.14 13.24 4.51
C GLU A 198 -14.53 12.09 3.57
N GLU A 199 -15.80 12.05 3.17
CA GLU A 199 -16.22 11.14 2.11
C GLU A 199 -15.47 11.53 0.85
N SER A 200 -14.55 10.66 0.42
CA SER A 200 -14.05 10.73 -0.95
C SER A 200 -15.22 10.33 -1.84
N HIS A 201 -16.04 11.30 -2.25
CA HIS A 201 -16.99 11.13 -3.32
C HIS A 201 -16.21 10.87 -4.63
N GLN A 202 -15.73 9.65 -4.81
CA GLN A 202 -15.74 9.08 -6.15
C GLN A 202 -17.23 8.95 -6.48
N GLN A 203 -17.77 9.97 -7.13
CA GLN A 203 -19.06 9.87 -7.78
C GLN A 203 -18.94 8.77 -8.82
N SER A 204 -19.21 7.53 -8.43
CA SER A 204 -19.70 6.51 -9.33
C SER A 204 -21.06 7.01 -9.79
N LEU A 205 -21.04 7.86 -10.82
CA LEU A 205 -22.19 8.07 -11.67
C LEU A 205 -22.52 6.69 -12.25
N ASP A 206 -23.40 5.96 -11.56
CA ASP A 206 -24.13 4.84 -12.12
C ASP A 206 -25.02 5.43 -13.23
N VAL A 207 -24.39 5.67 -14.38
CA VAL A 207 -25.10 5.92 -15.63
C VAL A 207 -25.76 4.59 -15.94
N PHE A 208 -27.02 4.46 -15.53
CA PHE A 208 -27.96 3.49 -16.09
C PHE A 208 -28.02 3.70 -17.60
N SER A 209 -27.08 3.10 -18.34
CA SER A 209 -27.13 2.99 -19.78
C SER A 209 -28.07 1.83 -20.12
N LEU A 210 -29.36 2.16 -20.23
CA LEU A 210 -30.32 1.30 -20.90
C LEU A 210 -29.96 1.31 -22.40
N GLY A 211 -29.06 0.40 -22.81
CA GLY A 211 -28.75 0.12 -24.20
C GLY A 211 -27.42 0.69 -24.71
N GLY A 212 -26.39 -0.15 -24.72
CA GLY A 212 -25.44 -0.22 -25.83
C GLY A 212 -24.32 0.81 -25.92
N MET A 213 -24.03 1.59 -24.87
CA MET A 213 -22.91 2.57 -24.89
C MET A 213 -22.01 2.49 -23.63
N GLU A 214 -21.62 1.29 -23.21
CA GLU A 214 -20.74 1.08 -22.03
C GLU A 214 -19.29 1.56 -22.24
N GLU A 215 -18.79 1.65 -23.48
CA GLU A 215 -17.35 1.85 -23.72
C GLU A 215 -16.91 3.34 -23.76
N MET A 216 -17.86 4.28 -23.88
CA MET A 216 -17.54 5.72 -23.99
C MET A 216 -17.44 6.44 -22.64
N GLY A 217 -18.10 5.93 -21.59
CA GLY A 217 -18.13 6.58 -20.27
C GLY A 217 -16.80 6.51 -19.52
N ILE A 218 -16.06 5.42 -19.70
CA ILE A 218 -14.80 5.16 -18.98
C ILE A 218 -13.68 6.12 -19.42
N ASN A 219 -13.62 6.50 -20.70
CA ASN A 219 -12.59 7.40 -21.22
C ASN A 219 -12.78 8.87 -20.82
N VAL A 220 -14.01 9.33 -20.57
CA VAL A 220 -14.26 10.72 -20.17
C VAL A 220 -13.85 10.95 -18.71
N GLN A 221 -13.97 9.92 -17.87
CA GLN A 221 -13.58 9.96 -16.45
C GLN A 221 -12.06 10.09 -16.28
N ASP A 222 -11.27 9.35 -17.07
CA ASP A 222 -9.80 9.42 -17.05
C ASP A 222 -9.25 10.74 -17.60
N MET A 223 -9.96 11.39 -18.53
CA MET A 223 -9.54 12.71 -19.04
C MET A 223 -9.82 13.85 -18.05
N LEU A 224 -10.90 13.76 -17.26
CA LEU A 224 -11.27 14.80 -16.28
C LEU A 224 -10.53 14.66 -14.94
N GLY A 225 -10.09 13.45 -14.56
CA GLY A 225 -9.32 13.21 -13.34
C GLY A 225 -7.90 13.82 -13.33
N ASN A 226 -7.41 14.32 -14.46
CA ASN A 226 -6.11 15.01 -14.55
C ASN A 226 -6.21 16.55 -14.45
N PHE A 227 -7.41 17.11 -14.29
CA PHE A 227 -7.62 18.57 -14.26
C PHE A 227 -8.17 19.12 -12.93
N LEU A 228 -8.35 18.26 -11.92
CA LEU A 228 -8.70 18.61 -10.53
C LEU A 228 -7.73 17.91 -9.57
#